data_AF-A0A7J2JS79-F1
#
_entry.id   AF-A0A7J2JS79-F1
#
_cell.length_a   1.000
_cell.length_b   1.000
_cell.length_c   1.000
_cell.angle_alpha   90.00
_cell.angle_beta   90.00
_cell.angle_gamma   90.00
#
_symmetry.space_group_name_H-M   'P 1'
#
loop_
_entity.id
_entity.type
_entity.pdbx_description
1 polymer ?
#
loop_
_entity_poly.entity_id
_entity_poly.type
_entity_poly.pdbx_seq_one_letter_code
_entity_poly.pdbx_strand_id
1 'polypeptide(L)'
;DIMFIDPDGLFFFFAMTTDQIPPPPKETKFHPKGIDFELLKRLAETTKTRKLAGFLTTHFQRVGSKTAAEILARAGLSPDLSPKRLSDEELERLFRALVTYDNYLPPDPSVLSPLGPRLWEEGIKKELRPEFVKAVQRPPAVVEGHPVIVETAIAYGGDIKPAGEIQLYRFANRIPLLYDVSSDVSYLVARRLNWSVYGLKSLEDEPIALFFHVVSTKVPFKTVGKEFIANKPELAREVELGWRACARDLRIYLSRKRRAASAARRVELLSRYYALIAEVLEELTGERPPIETVLARVARKAKVEVPVEVRESGDGS
;
A
#
# COMPACT_ATOMS: atom_id res chain seq x y z
N ASP A 1 8.91 -6.45 21.26
CA ASP A 1 8.99 -5.00 21.54
C ASP A 1 10.27 -4.41 20.94
N ILE A 2 10.32 -3.10 20.72
CA ILE A 2 11.54 -2.37 20.34
C ILE A 2 11.89 -1.41 21.46
N MET A 3 13.13 -1.49 21.94
CA MET A 3 13.71 -0.59 22.94
C MET A 3 14.91 0.09 22.32
N PHE A 4 14.96 1.41 22.38
CA PHE A 4 16.07 2.21 21.87
C PHE A 4 16.42 3.29 22.89
N ILE A 5 17.70 3.42 23.23
CA ILE A 5 18.22 4.51 24.04
C ILE A 5 19.14 5.31 23.13
N ASP A 6 18.86 6.60 22.97
CA ASP A 6 19.68 7.48 22.16
C ASP A 6 20.97 7.89 22.90
N PRO A 7 21.92 8.57 22.22
CA PRO A 7 23.16 9.04 22.86
C PRO A 7 22.94 10.01 24.02
N ASP A 8 21.79 10.69 24.07
CA ASP A 8 21.42 11.66 25.10
C ASP A 8 20.73 11.01 26.31
N GLY A 9 20.48 9.69 26.25
CA GLY A 9 19.84 8.92 27.31
C GLY A 9 18.30 8.91 27.26
N LEU A 10 17.67 9.43 26.20
CA LEU A 10 16.24 9.31 25.99
C LEU A 10 15.88 7.86 25.65
N PHE A 11 14.95 7.32 26.43
CA PHE A 11 14.45 5.96 26.27
C PHE A 11 13.18 5.94 25.43
N PHE A 12 13.25 5.27 24.28
CA PHE A 12 12.15 5.02 23.38
C PHE A 12 11.69 3.56 23.53
N PHE A 13 10.41 3.37 23.84
CA PHE A 13 9.79 2.06 23.96
C PHE A 13 8.60 1.91 23.02
N PHE A 14 8.71 0.97 22.09
CA PHE A 14 7.64 0.59 21.18
C PHE A 14 7.18 -0.83 21.51
N ALA A 15 6.10 -0.92 22.29
CA ALA A 15 5.46 -2.20 22.59
C ALA A 15 4.96 -2.90 21.32
N MET A 16 4.80 -4.22 21.35
CA MET A 16 4.10 -4.96 20.30
C MET A 16 2.60 -4.64 20.36
N THR A 17 1.94 -4.75 19.21
CA THR A 17 0.47 -4.58 19.10
C THR A 17 -0.24 -5.92 18.98
N THR A 18 0.49 -6.94 18.51
CA THR A 18 -0.07 -8.23 18.12
C THR A 18 1.04 -9.28 18.15
N ASP A 19 0.69 -10.50 18.56
CA ASP A 19 1.58 -11.67 18.57
C ASP A 19 1.50 -12.45 17.25
N GLN A 20 0.70 -11.97 16.29
CA GLN A 20 0.56 -12.62 14.98
C GLN A 20 1.81 -12.37 14.13
N ILE A 21 2.57 -13.43 13.88
CA ILE A 21 3.76 -13.40 13.05
C ILE A 21 3.38 -13.86 11.63
N PRO A 22 3.69 -13.09 10.57
CA PRO A 22 3.47 -13.54 9.20
C PRO A 22 4.31 -14.78 8.86
N PRO A 23 3.85 -15.64 7.94
CA PRO A 23 4.55 -16.88 7.60
C PRO A 23 5.93 -16.57 7.01
N PRO A 24 7.02 -17.26 7.43
CA PRO A 24 8.35 -16.96 6.94
C PRO A 24 8.48 -17.21 5.42
N PRO A 25 9.31 -16.43 4.71
CA PRO A 25 9.57 -16.66 3.31
C PRO A 25 10.25 -18.01 3.09
N LYS A 26 10.04 -18.61 1.91
CA LYS A 26 10.62 -19.90 1.54
C LYS A 26 11.61 -19.72 0.40
N GLU A 27 12.68 -20.51 0.42
CA GLU A 27 13.59 -20.58 -0.72
C GLU A 27 12.90 -21.24 -1.92
N THR A 28 13.24 -20.79 -3.11
CA THR A 28 12.66 -21.31 -4.34
C THR A 28 13.65 -21.30 -5.48
N LYS A 29 13.36 -22.10 -6.50
CA LYS A 29 14.13 -22.17 -7.76
C LYS A 29 14.03 -20.84 -8.52
N PHE A 30 14.92 -20.62 -9.48
CA PHE A 30 14.86 -19.42 -10.31
C PHE A 30 13.74 -19.51 -11.35
N HIS A 31 13.12 -18.39 -11.71
CA HIS A 31 12.23 -18.35 -12.87
C HIS A 31 13.04 -18.06 -14.13
N PRO A 32 12.85 -18.78 -15.25
CA PRO A 32 13.64 -18.59 -16.47
C PRO A 32 13.69 -17.14 -17.00
N LYS A 33 12.59 -16.39 -16.90
CA LYS A 33 12.54 -14.98 -17.33
C LYS A 33 13.26 -13.98 -16.40
N GLY A 34 13.67 -14.41 -15.20
CA GLY A 34 14.29 -13.54 -14.19
C GLY A 34 15.76 -13.84 -13.95
N ILE A 35 16.41 -14.62 -14.81
CA ILE A 35 17.83 -14.93 -14.68
C ILE A 35 18.67 -14.00 -15.54
N ASP A 36 19.90 -13.79 -15.08
CA ASP A 36 20.96 -13.13 -15.82
C ASP A 36 21.89 -14.18 -16.46
N PHE A 37 22.61 -13.81 -17.52
CA PHE A 37 23.53 -14.73 -18.21
C PHE A 37 24.59 -15.30 -17.25
N GLU A 38 25.17 -14.43 -16.41
CA GLU A 38 26.18 -14.82 -15.41
C GLU A 38 25.61 -15.82 -14.39
N LEU A 39 24.35 -15.65 -13.99
CA LEU A 39 23.69 -16.60 -13.10
C LEU A 39 23.53 -17.96 -13.79
N LEU A 40 23.11 -17.99 -15.05
CA LEU A 40 23.00 -19.22 -15.82
C LEU A 40 24.36 -19.94 -15.93
N LYS A 41 25.44 -19.19 -16.20
CA LYS A 41 26.82 -19.71 -16.26
C LYS A 41 27.24 -20.35 -14.94
N ARG A 42 27.09 -19.61 -13.83
CA ARG A 42 27.38 -20.12 -12.49
C ARG A 42 26.57 -21.38 -12.16
N LEU A 43 25.29 -21.42 -12.50
CA LEU A 43 24.45 -22.60 -12.29
C LEU A 43 24.94 -23.80 -13.11
N ALA A 44 25.31 -23.58 -14.38
CA ALA A 44 25.82 -24.63 -15.26
C ALA A 44 27.15 -25.23 -14.76
N GLU A 45 28.04 -24.42 -14.18
CA GLU A 45 29.33 -24.86 -13.62
C GLU A 45 29.16 -25.62 -12.28
N THR A 46 28.27 -25.14 -11.41
CA THR A 46 28.09 -25.66 -10.04
C THR A 46 27.12 -26.83 -9.95
N THR A 47 26.29 -27.07 -10.97
CA THR A 47 25.27 -28.11 -10.92
C THR A 47 25.83 -29.52 -10.74
N LYS A 48 25.05 -30.38 -10.07
CA LYS A 48 25.30 -31.83 -9.97
C LYS A 48 24.63 -32.63 -11.10
N THR A 49 23.78 -32.00 -11.90
CA THR A 49 23.03 -32.67 -12.98
C THR A 49 23.95 -33.02 -14.15
N ARG A 50 23.85 -34.26 -14.65
CA ARG A 50 24.67 -34.75 -15.77
C ARG A 50 24.11 -34.44 -17.16
N LYS A 51 22.79 -34.17 -17.24
CA LYS A 51 22.06 -33.93 -18.49
C LYS A 51 21.40 -32.55 -18.47
N LEU A 52 21.37 -31.89 -19.62
CA LEU A 52 20.82 -30.55 -19.77
C LEU A 52 19.31 -30.49 -19.50
N ALA A 53 18.56 -31.52 -19.91
CA ALA A 53 17.14 -31.61 -19.56
C ALA A 53 16.91 -31.72 -18.04
N GLY A 54 17.78 -32.45 -17.34
CA GLY A 54 17.75 -32.54 -15.87
C GLY A 54 18.11 -31.20 -15.21
N PHE A 55 19.12 -30.51 -15.76
CA PHE A 55 19.52 -29.18 -15.30
C PHE A 55 18.35 -28.19 -15.31
N LEU A 56 17.65 -28.11 -16.44
CA LEU A 56 16.53 -27.18 -16.61
C LEU A 56 15.38 -27.44 -15.62
N THR A 57 15.03 -28.71 -15.39
CA THR A 57 13.97 -29.10 -14.46
C THR A 57 14.38 -28.97 -12.98
N THR A 58 15.67 -29.07 -12.69
CA THR A 58 16.20 -28.99 -11.33
C THR A 58 16.30 -27.54 -10.84
N HIS A 59 16.83 -26.65 -11.66
CA HIS A 59 17.19 -25.29 -11.23
C HIS A 59 16.13 -24.24 -11.52
N PHE A 60 15.18 -24.51 -12.41
CA PHE A 60 14.17 -23.55 -12.81
C PHE A 60 12.76 -23.94 -12.37
N GLN A 61 12.00 -22.96 -11.90
CA GLN A 61 10.56 -23.09 -11.67
C GLN A 61 9.81 -23.17 -13.00
N ARG A 62 8.66 -23.84 -12.98
CA ARG A 62 7.74 -23.90 -14.13
C ARG A 62 8.34 -24.50 -15.40
N VAL A 63 9.46 -25.21 -15.28
CA VAL A 63 10.07 -25.98 -16.36
C VAL A 63 9.87 -27.47 -16.10
N GLY A 64 8.95 -28.08 -16.85
CA GLY A 64 8.77 -29.53 -16.89
C GLY A 64 9.55 -30.17 -18.04
N SER A 65 9.48 -31.50 -18.16
CA SER A 65 10.21 -32.24 -19.21
C SER A 65 9.84 -31.80 -20.64
N LYS A 66 8.56 -31.50 -20.89
CA LYS A 66 8.09 -31.02 -22.20
C LYS A 66 8.66 -29.64 -22.53
N THR A 67 8.50 -28.69 -21.62
CA THR A 67 9.03 -27.33 -21.74
C THR A 67 10.55 -27.33 -21.90
N ALA A 68 11.26 -28.17 -21.13
CA ALA A 68 12.70 -28.34 -21.29
C ALA A 68 13.07 -28.82 -22.70
N ALA A 69 12.39 -29.84 -23.23
CA ALA A 69 12.64 -30.32 -24.59
C ALA A 69 12.38 -29.25 -25.65
N GLU A 70 11.32 -28.45 -25.51
CA GLU A 70 11.02 -27.34 -26.43
C GLU A 70 12.10 -26.25 -26.40
N ILE A 71 12.56 -25.85 -25.20
CA ILE A 71 13.61 -24.84 -25.04
C ILE A 71 14.92 -25.33 -25.67
N LEU A 72 15.27 -26.60 -25.42
CA LEU A 72 16.49 -27.19 -25.96
C LEU A 72 16.45 -27.33 -27.49
N ALA A 73 15.30 -27.69 -28.05
CA ALA A 73 15.08 -27.70 -29.49
C ALA A 73 15.26 -26.30 -30.10
N ARG A 74 14.72 -25.25 -29.46
CA ARG A 74 14.92 -23.85 -29.89
C ARG A 74 16.38 -23.40 -29.79
N ALA A 75 17.11 -23.87 -28.78
CA ALA A 75 18.53 -23.57 -28.60
C ALA A 75 19.45 -24.39 -29.53
N GLY A 76 18.92 -25.43 -30.20
CA GLY A 76 19.71 -26.36 -31.00
C GLY A 76 20.63 -27.25 -30.16
N LEU A 77 20.26 -27.54 -28.91
CA LEU A 77 21.08 -28.28 -27.95
C LEU A 77 20.49 -29.66 -27.66
N SER A 78 21.36 -30.66 -27.52
CA SER A 78 20.96 -32.02 -27.15
C SER A 78 20.55 -32.11 -25.67
N PRO A 79 19.43 -32.76 -25.33
CA PRO A 79 19.01 -33.03 -23.95
C PRO A 79 20.02 -33.76 -23.08
N ASP A 80 20.85 -34.61 -23.70
CA ASP A 80 21.84 -35.45 -23.03
C ASP A 80 23.19 -34.76 -22.81
N LEU A 81 23.37 -33.55 -23.36
CA LEU A 81 24.60 -32.79 -23.17
C LEU A 81 24.83 -32.46 -21.70
N SER A 82 26.09 -32.42 -21.26
CA SER A 82 26.44 -32.01 -19.91
C SER A 82 26.43 -30.49 -19.79
N PRO A 83 25.73 -29.90 -18.79
CA PRO A 83 25.73 -28.45 -18.57
C PRO A 83 27.13 -27.86 -18.39
N LYS A 84 28.05 -28.63 -17.79
CA LYS A 84 29.44 -28.20 -17.53
C LYS A 84 30.34 -28.15 -18.76
N ARG A 85 29.87 -28.71 -19.89
CA ARG A 85 30.64 -28.79 -21.14
C ARG A 85 30.14 -27.80 -22.19
N LEU A 86 29.14 -26.97 -21.85
CA LEU A 86 28.63 -25.95 -22.75
C LEU A 86 29.71 -24.90 -23.01
N SER A 87 29.91 -24.53 -24.28
CA SER A 87 30.66 -23.33 -24.62
C SER A 87 29.88 -22.07 -24.24
N ASP A 88 30.55 -20.92 -24.14
CA ASP A 88 29.89 -19.64 -23.89
C ASP A 88 28.85 -19.31 -24.99
N GLU A 89 29.13 -19.66 -26.24
CA GLU A 89 28.20 -19.50 -27.38
C GLU A 89 26.95 -20.39 -27.23
N GLU A 90 27.13 -21.65 -26.81
CA GLU A 90 26.02 -22.56 -26.53
C GLU A 90 25.18 -22.08 -25.35
N LEU A 91 25.83 -21.55 -24.31
CA LEU A 91 25.17 -20.98 -23.15
C LEU A 91 24.37 -19.73 -23.51
N GLU A 92 24.88 -18.88 -24.40
CA GLU A 92 24.15 -17.71 -24.90
C GLU A 92 22.90 -18.12 -25.68
N ARG A 93 23.01 -19.14 -26.54
CA ARG A 93 21.84 -19.69 -27.26
C ARG A 93 20.79 -20.23 -26.29
N LEU A 94 21.22 -20.95 -25.26
CA LEU A 94 20.33 -21.43 -24.20
C LEU A 94 19.67 -20.28 -23.44
N PHE A 95 20.44 -19.27 -23.05
CA PHE A 95 19.93 -18.08 -22.35
C PHE A 95 18.87 -17.35 -23.16
N ARG A 96 19.15 -17.09 -24.45
CA ARG A 96 18.17 -16.46 -25.36
C ARG A 96 16.92 -17.31 -25.49
N ALA A 97 17.04 -18.64 -25.61
CA ALA A 97 15.89 -19.54 -25.68
C ALA A 97 15.07 -19.54 -24.39
N LEU A 98 15.71 -19.43 -23.21
CA LEU A 98 15.04 -19.35 -21.92
C LEU A 98 14.25 -18.06 -21.76
N VAL A 99 14.83 -16.91 -22.11
CA VAL A 99 14.20 -15.59 -21.91
C VAL A 99 13.07 -15.34 -22.92
N THR A 100 13.24 -15.77 -24.17
CA THR A 100 12.27 -15.55 -25.25
C THR A 100 11.11 -16.55 -25.25
N TYR A 101 11.13 -17.56 -24.37
CA TYR A 101 10.01 -18.49 -24.24
C TYR A 101 8.87 -17.84 -23.45
N ASP A 102 7.71 -17.71 -24.09
CA ASP A 102 6.58 -16.98 -23.50
C ASP A 102 5.59 -17.83 -22.71
N ASN A 103 5.56 -19.14 -22.93
CA ASN A 103 4.54 -20.02 -22.37
C ASN A 103 4.86 -20.50 -20.94
N TYR A 104 5.64 -19.74 -20.17
CA TYR A 104 5.82 -20.06 -18.75
C TYR A 104 4.59 -19.67 -17.95
N LEU A 105 4.28 -20.51 -16.97
CA LEU A 105 3.41 -20.09 -15.87
C LEU A 105 4.12 -19.02 -15.03
N PRO A 106 3.38 -18.11 -14.38
CA PRO A 106 3.95 -17.17 -13.43
C PRO A 106 4.76 -17.88 -12.32
N PRO A 107 5.82 -17.24 -11.80
CA PRO A 107 6.55 -17.73 -10.63
C PRO A 107 5.61 -17.92 -9.44
N ASP A 108 5.94 -18.87 -8.57
CA ASP A 108 5.14 -19.15 -7.39
C ASP A 108 5.22 -17.97 -6.38
N PRO A 109 4.09 -17.32 -6.04
CA PRO A 109 4.09 -16.22 -5.08
C PRO A 109 4.06 -16.67 -3.62
N SER A 110 3.81 -17.96 -3.32
CA SER A 110 3.73 -18.49 -1.96
C SER A 110 5.05 -18.44 -1.19
N VAL A 111 6.13 -18.15 -1.89
CA VAL A 111 7.49 -17.97 -1.36
C VAL A 111 7.65 -16.62 -0.66
N LEU A 112 6.77 -15.67 -0.96
CA LEU A 112 6.79 -14.33 -0.41
C LEU A 112 6.11 -14.29 0.95
N SER A 113 6.51 -13.29 1.74
CA SER A 113 6.08 -13.12 3.12
C SER A 113 5.53 -11.69 3.32
N PRO A 114 4.34 -11.38 2.74
CA PRO A 114 3.68 -10.10 2.95
C PRO A 114 3.28 -9.91 4.41
N LEU A 115 3.02 -8.68 4.82
CA LEU A 115 2.56 -8.43 6.19
C LEU A 115 1.08 -8.74 6.34
N GLY A 116 0.29 -8.41 5.32
CA GLY A 116 -1.16 -8.56 5.31
C GLY A 116 -1.88 -7.27 5.73
N PRO A 117 -3.10 -7.03 5.20
CA PRO A 117 -3.81 -5.76 5.38
C PRO A 117 -4.19 -5.49 6.84
N ARG A 118 -4.54 -6.53 7.61
CA ARG A 118 -4.96 -6.38 9.01
C ARG A 118 -3.82 -5.87 9.90
N LEU A 119 -2.67 -6.54 9.85
CA LEU A 119 -1.49 -6.15 10.65
C LEU A 119 -0.98 -4.77 10.23
N TRP A 120 -1.09 -4.44 8.94
CA TRP A 120 -0.74 -3.11 8.44
C TRP A 120 -1.65 -2.02 8.99
N GLU A 121 -2.96 -2.23 9.01
CA GLU A 121 -3.92 -1.29 9.62
C GLU A 121 -3.71 -1.13 11.13
N GLU A 122 -3.47 -2.22 11.86
CA GLU A 122 -3.21 -2.20 13.30
C GLU A 122 -1.93 -1.41 13.63
N GLY A 123 -0.86 -1.59 12.86
CA GLY A 123 0.39 -0.84 13.01
C GLY A 123 0.20 0.66 12.78
N ILE A 124 -0.48 1.04 11.69
CA ILE A 124 -0.74 2.45 11.36
C ILE A 124 -1.64 3.12 12.41
N LYS A 125 -2.66 2.40 12.91
CA LYS A 125 -3.56 2.92 13.95
C LYS A 125 -2.83 3.26 15.25
N LYS A 126 -1.87 2.42 15.63
CA LYS A 126 -1.10 2.63 16.85
C LYS A 126 -0.22 3.87 16.78
N GLU A 127 0.47 4.03 15.66
CA GLU A 127 1.50 5.06 15.51
C GLU A 127 0.90 6.44 15.20
N LEU A 128 -0.03 6.52 14.24
CA LEU A 128 -0.55 7.80 13.74
C LEU A 128 -1.94 8.16 14.25
N ARG A 129 -2.60 7.25 14.97
CA ARG A 129 -3.98 7.42 15.50
C ARG A 129 -4.94 8.11 14.52
N PRO A 130 -5.05 7.65 13.27
CA PRO A 130 -5.88 8.30 12.27
C PRO A 130 -7.36 8.05 12.53
N GLU A 131 -8.22 8.94 12.04
CA GLU A 131 -9.66 8.73 12.07
C GLU A 131 -10.11 7.62 11.09
N PHE A 132 -9.38 7.49 9.99
CA PHE A 132 -9.63 6.50 8.96
C PHE A 132 -8.33 5.84 8.54
N VAL A 133 -8.35 4.52 8.40
CA VAL A 133 -7.27 3.78 7.75
C VAL A 133 -7.87 2.68 6.88
N LYS A 134 -7.23 2.44 5.74
CA LYS A 134 -7.51 1.29 4.90
C LYS A 134 -6.22 0.74 4.32
N ALA A 135 -5.98 -0.55 4.49
CA ALA A 135 -4.93 -1.29 3.80
C ALA A 135 -5.49 -2.27 2.78
N VAL A 136 -4.75 -2.47 1.70
CA VAL A 136 -5.05 -3.42 0.63
C VAL A 136 -3.77 -4.13 0.24
N GLN A 137 -3.82 -5.46 0.23
CA GLN A 137 -2.83 -6.32 -0.39
C GLN A 137 -3.32 -6.68 -1.81
N ARG A 138 -2.49 -6.39 -2.81
CA ARG A 138 -2.77 -6.74 -4.21
C ARG A 138 -2.54 -8.23 -4.47
N PRO A 139 -3.21 -8.82 -5.47
CA PRO A 139 -2.85 -10.15 -5.94
C PRO A 139 -1.39 -10.14 -6.42
N PRO A 140 -0.69 -11.29 -6.37
CA PRO A 140 0.68 -11.37 -6.82
C PRO A 140 0.81 -11.03 -8.30
N ALA A 141 1.81 -10.21 -8.63
CA ALA A 141 2.20 -9.84 -9.98
C ALA A 141 3.62 -10.32 -10.27
N VAL A 142 4.09 -10.09 -11.49
CA VAL A 142 5.44 -10.47 -11.94
C VAL A 142 6.16 -9.24 -12.45
N VAL A 143 7.37 -9.01 -11.95
CA VAL A 143 8.25 -7.93 -12.41
C VAL A 143 9.62 -8.55 -12.70
N GLU A 144 10.10 -8.41 -13.94
CA GLU A 144 11.39 -8.98 -14.37
C GLU A 144 11.55 -10.47 -14.04
N GLY A 145 10.47 -11.26 -14.16
CA GLY A 145 10.48 -12.69 -13.86
C GLY A 145 10.42 -13.04 -12.37
N HIS A 146 10.32 -12.06 -11.47
CA HIS A 146 10.18 -12.29 -10.03
C HIS A 146 8.74 -12.05 -9.55
N PRO A 147 8.23 -12.87 -8.63
CA PRO A 147 6.92 -12.64 -8.03
C PRO A 147 7.00 -11.40 -7.14
N VAL A 148 5.98 -10.55 -7.23
CA VAL A 148 5.87 -9.30 -6.45
C VAL A 148 4.48 -9.21 -5.84
N ILE A 149 4.41 -8.85 -4.56
CA ILE A 149 3.17 -8.44 -3.89
C ILE A 149 3.33 -6.99 -3.46
N VAL A 150 2.32 -6.18 -3.81
CA VAL A 150 2.25 -4.77 -3.41
C VAL A 150 1.16 -4.62 -2.35
N GLU A 151 1.54 -4.03 -1.22
CA GLU A 151 0.64 -3.66 -0.15
C GLU A 151 0.61 -2.13 -0.04
N THR A 152 -0.58 -1.58 0.03
CA THR A 152 -0.78 -0.13 0.03
C THR A 152 -1.77 0.22 1.12
N ALA A 153 -1.57 1.33 1.81
CA ALA A 153 -2.54 1.85 2.75
C ALA A 153 -2.64 3.37 2.71
N ILE A 154 -3.80 3.85 3.13
CA ILE A 154 -4.09 5.28 3.28
C ILE A 154 -4.62 5.50 4.69
N ALA A 155 -4.06 6.48 5.38
CA ALA A 155 -4.53 6.96 6.66
C ALA A 155 -4.94 8.44 6.54
N TYR A 156 -6.04 8.83 7.19
CA TYR A 156 -6.58 10.18 7.12
C TYR A 156 -7.06 10.70 8.48
N GLY A 157 -6.74 11.96 8.77
CA GLY A 157 -7.12 12.67 9.99
C GLY A 157 -6.36 12.21 11.24
N GLY A 158 -6.86 12.59 12.41
CA GLY A 158 -6.25 12.25 13.70
C GLY A 158 -5.01 13.09 13.96
N ASP A 159 -3.92 12.44 14.38
CA ASP A 159 -2.65 13.11 14.65
C ASP A 159 -1.84 13.44 13.38
N ILE A 160 -2.33 13.01 12.20
CA ILE A 160 -1.74 13.32 10.91
C ILE A 160 -2.00 14.80 10.59
N LYS A 161 -0.93 15.59 10.49
CA LYS A 161 -0.99 17.02 10.16
C LYS A 161 -0.59 17.26 8.70
N PRO A 162 -1.16 18.25 7.99
CA PRO A 162 -0.64 18.67 6.70
C PRO A 162 0.82 19.11 6.81
N ALA A 163 1.68 18.59 5.94
CA ALA A 163 3.13 18.83 5.99
C ALA A 163 3.63 19.75 4.87
N GLY A 164 2.75 20.18 3.95
CA GLY A 164 3.16 20.89 2.72
C GLY A 164 3.87 19.99 1.70
N GLU A 165 4.03 18.71 2.01
CA GLU A 165 4.57 17.67 1.14
C GLU A 165 3.75 16.38 1.28
N ILE A 166 3.89 15.47 0.31
CA ILE A 166 3.22 14.17 0.35
C ILE A 166 3.87 13.30 1.43
N GLN A 167 3.15 13.07 2.53
CA GLN A 167 3.57 12.13 3.56
C GLN A 167 3.48 10.69 3.05
N LEU A 168 4.62 10.12 2.65
CA LEU A 168 4.72 8.80 2.06
C LEU A 168 5.72 7.92 2.81
N TYR A 169 5.21 6.86 3.44
CA TYR A 169 6.01 5.84 4.12
C TYR A 169 6.21 4.65 3.18
N ARG A 170 7.47 4.34 2.88
CA ARG A 170 7.85 3.31 1.90
C ARG A 170 8.58 2.17 2.57
N PHE A 171 8.28 0.95 2.13
CA PHE A 171 8.90 -0.26 2.63
C PHE A 171 9.21 -1.20 1.47
N ALA A 172 10.36 -1.86 1.55
CA ALA A 172 10.75 -2.93 0.62
C ALA A 172 11.20 -4.13 1.43
N ASN A 173 10.55 -5.29 1.25
CA ASN A 173 10.83 -6.51 2.01
C ASN A 173 10.91 -6.25 3.53
N ARG A 174 9.94 -5.48 4.08
CA ARG A 174 9.86 -5.05 5.49
C ARG A 174 10.92 -4.07 5.97
N ILE A 175 11.76 -3.53 5.08
CA ILE A 175 12.77 -2.54 5.41
C ILE A 175 12.23 -1.15 5.02
N PRO A 176 12.22 -0.15 5.94
CA PRO A 176 11.80 1.20 5.61
C PRO A 176 12.83 1.89 4.68
N LEU A 177 12.32 2.64 3.71
CA LEU A 177 13.14 3.44 2.77
C LEU A 177 13.01 4.93 3.12
N LEU A 178 14.12 5.54 3.57
CA LEU A 178 14.11 6.90 4.13
C LEU A 178 14.49 7.99 3.12
N TYR A 179 15.39 7.69 2.17
CA TYR A 179 15.96 8.68 1.26
C TYR A 179 15.34 8.63 -0.15
N ASP A 180 15.52 9.71 -0.92
CA ASP A 180 15.11 9.82 -2.34
C ASP A 180 13.63 9.50 -2.64
N VAL A 181 12.74 9.98 -1.76
CA VAL A 181 11.29 9.75 -1.88
C VAL A 181 10.74 10.20 -3.24
N SER A 182 11.18 11.35 -3.76
CA SER A 182 10.66 11.97 -4.98
C SER A 182 10.89 11.15 -6.26
N SER A 183 11.92 10.31 -6.27
CA SER A 183 12.31 9.47 -7.42
C SER A 183 11.69 8.07 -7.39
N ASP A 184 11.06 7.69 -6.28
CA ASP A 184 10.48 6.37 -6.09
C ASP A 184 9.23 6.16 -6.95
N VAL A 185 9.03 4.94 -7.47
CA VAL A 185 7.82 4.55 -8.21
C VAL A 185 6.54 4.89 -7.45
N SER A 186 6.52 4.72 -6.13
CA SER A 186 5.35 5.01 -5.31
C SER A 186 5.00 6.49 -5.28
N TYR A 187 6.00 7.38 -5.17
CA TYR A 187 5.82 8.82 -5.21
C TYR A 187 5.42 9.32 -6.61
N LEU A 188 6.05 8.78 -7.65
CA LEU A 188 5.71 9.13 -9.02
C LEU A 188 4.26 8.75 -9.36
N VAL A 189 3.81 7.58 -8.91
CA VAL A 189 2.41 7.14 -9.05
C VAL A 189 1.48 8.00 -8.19
N ALA A 190 1.90 8.38 -6.98
CA ALA A 190 1.17 9.27 -6.09
C ALA A 190 0.77 10.58 -6.76
N ARG A 191 1.78 11.23 -7.34
CA ARG A 191 1.64 12.53 -7.96
C ARG A 191 0.84 12.47 -9.25
N ARG A 192 0.92 11.36 -9.99
CA ARG A 192 0.15 11.15 -11.23
C ARG A 192 -1.34 10.91 -10.98
N LEU A 193 -1.70 10.31 -9.85
CA LEU A 193 -3.09 9.94 -9.57
C LEU A 193 -3.95 11.20 -9.36
N ASN A 194 -5.14 11.24 -9.99
CA ASN A 194 -6.08 12.34 -9.76
C ASN A 194 -6.89 12.14 -8.46
N TRP A 195 -6.41 12.72 -7.37
CA TRP A 195 -7.02 12.61 -6.03
C TRP A 195 -8.34 13.36 -5.86
N SER A 196 -8.62 14.35 -6.71
CA SER A 196 -9.88 15.10 -6.69
C SER A 196 -11.10 14.20 -6.89
N VAL A 197 -10.94 13.14 -7.68
CA VAL A 197 -11.98 12.12 -7.93
C VAL A 197 -12.36 11.36 -6.65
N TYR A 198 -11.42 11.25 -5.70
CA TYR A 198 -11.62 10.62 -4.40
C TYR A 198 -12.01 11.62 -3.31
N GLY A 199 -12.16 12.89 -3.68
CA GLY A 199 -12.61 13.95 -2.79
C GLY A 199 -11.49 14.67 -2.04
N LEU A 200 -10.22 14.48 -2.39
CA LEU A 200 -9.10 15.24 -1.81
C LEU A 200 -8.67 16.34 -2.77
N LYS A 201 -8.42 17.56 -2.27
CA LYS A 201 -7.99 18.68 -3.12
C LYS A 201 -6.51 18.57 -3.49
N SER A 202 -5.68 18.39 -2.48
CA SER A 202 -4.23 18.23 -2.58
C SER A 202 -3.80 17.18 -1.55
N LEU A 203 -2.76 16.41 -1.86
CA LEU A 203 -2.15 15.50 -0.87
C LEU A 203 -1.28 16.26 0.15
N GLU A 204 -0.81 17.44 -0.20
CA GLU A 204 0.15 18.24 0.59
C GLU A 204 -0.56 19.05 1.69
N ASP A 205 -1.79 19.48 1.40
CA ASP A 205 -2.60 20.36 2.27
C ASP A 205 -3.65 19.61 3.11
N GLU A 206 -3.80 18.31 2.90
CA GLU A 206 -4.77 17.47 3.62
C GLU A 206 -4.07 16.61 4.68
N PRO A 207 -4.74 16.26 5.78
CA PRO A 207 -4.20 15.37 6.81
C PRO A 207 -4.21 13.92 6.33
N ILE A 208 -3.38 13.59 5.36
CA ILE A 208 -3.30 12.27 4.73
C ILE A 208 -1.87 11.72 4.75
N ALA A 209 -1.74 10.45 5.11
CA ALA A 209 -0.50 9.69 5.00
C ALA A 209 -0.71 8.47 4.09
N LEU A 210 0.27 8.26 3.20
CA LEU A 210 0.28 7.17 2.24
C LEU A 210 1.34 6.15 2.65
N PHE A 211 1.00 4.88 2.52
CA PHE A 211 1.87 3.77 2.87
C PHE A 211 2.02 2.85 1.68
N PHE A 212 3.25 2.47 1.38
CA PHE A 212 3.59 1.58 0.29
C PHE A 212 4.58 0.53 0.78
N HIS A 213 4.28 -0.73 0.50
CA HIS A 213 5.15 -1.85 0.79
C HIS A 213 5.23 -2.77 -0.43
N VAL A 214 6.45 -3.06 -0.87
CA VAL A 214 6.71 -4.04 -1.93
C VAL A 214 7.42 -5.25 -1.34
N VAL A 215 6.94 -6.45 -1.71
CA VAL A 215 7.52 -7.73 -1.31
C VAL A 215 7.88 -8.52 -2.55
N SER A 216 9.15 -8.84 -2.72
CA SER A 216 9.67 -9.56 -3.89
C SER A 216 10.94 -10.33 -3.54
N THR A 217 11.23 -11.39 -4.29
CA THR A 217 12.55 -12.05 -4.25
C THR A 217 13.66 -11.13 -4.76
N LYS A 218 13.35 -10.23 -5.69
CA LYS A 218 14.25 -9.20 -6.22
C LYS A 218 13.48 -7.90 -6.39
N VAL A 219 13.79 -6.91 -5.55
CA VAL A 219 13.20 -5.57 -5.66
C VAL A 219 14.03 -4.77 -6.67
N PRO A 220 13.40 -4.12 -7.66
CA PRO A 220 14.11 -3.41 -8.72
C PRO A 220 14.59 -2.04 -8.22
N PHE A 221 15.67 -2.01 -7.45
CA PHE A 221 16.31 -0.77 -7.02
C PHE A 221 17.05 -0.10 -8.18
N LYS A 222 17.03 1.23 -8.25
CA LYS A 222 17.77 1.99 -9.27
C LYS A 222 19.19 2.31 -8.82
N THR A 223 19.41 2.53 -7.53
CA THR A 223 20.73 2.81 -6.93
C THR A 223 21.28 1.60 -6.18
N VAL A 224 22.61 1.53 -6.06
CA VAL A 224 23.29 0.49 -5.27
C VAL A 224 22.94 0.61 -3.77
N GLY A 225 22.68 1.83 -3.29
CA GLY A 225 22.24 2.13 -1.93
C GLY A 225 20.84 1.62 -1.59
N LYS A 226 20.06 1.16 -2.57
CA LYS A 226 18.69 0.62 -2.40
C LYS A 226 17.72 1.63 -1.75
N GLU A 227 17.88 2.91 -2.08
CA GLU A 227 17.12 3.99 -1.44
C GLU A 227 15.72 4.17 -2.05
N PHE A 228 15.59 3.90 -3.35
CA PHE A 228 14.32 4.01 -4.05
C PHE A 228 14.17 2.96 -5.15
N ILE A 229 12.90 2.67 -5.46
CA ILE A 229 12.49 1.62 -6.36
C ILE A 229 12.26 2.19 -7.76
N ALA A 230 12.79 1.50 -8.77
CA ALA A 230 12.70 1.89 -10.17
C ALA A 230 11.25 1.87 -10.66
N ASN A 231 10.92 2.85 -11.51
CA ASN A 231 9.60 2.97 -12.14
C ASN A 231 9.43 1.96 -13.29
N LYS A 232 9.20 0.69 -12.93
CA LYS A 232 8.85 -0.37 -13.88
C LYS A 232 7.34 -0.34 -14.15
N PRO A 233 6.88 -0.39 -15.42
CA PRO A 233 5.45 -0.25 -15.75
C PRO A 233 4.54 -1.26 -15.04
N GLU A 234 4.99 -2.51 -14.92
CA GLU A 234 4.25 -3.59 -14.26
C GLU A 234 4.05 -3.31 -12.78
N LEU A 235 5.11 -2.83 -12.11
CA LEU A 235 5.06 -2.45 -10.70
C LEU A 235 4.20 -1.21 -10.50
N ALA A 236 4.42 -0.16 -11.29
CA ALA A 236 3.70 1.10 -11.21
C ALA A 236 2.19 0.91 -11.38
N ARG A 237 1.78 -0.01 -12.27
CA ARG A 237 0.37 -0.39 -12.45
C ARG A 237 -0.23 -0.99 -11.17
N GLU A 238 0.48 -1.91 -10.51
CA GLU A 238 -0.04 -2.51 -9.27
C GLU A 238 -0.06 -1.53 -8.10
N VAL A 239 0.92 -0.63 -8.01
CA VAL A 239 0.89 0.49 -7.04
C VAL A 239 -0.35 1.34 -7.28
N GLU A 240 -0.59 1.76 -8.51
CA GLU A 240 -1.74 2.59 -8.86
C GLU A 240 -3.07 1.91 -8.52
N LEU A 241 -3.21 0.63 -8.85
CA LEU A 241 -4.43 -0.14 -8.54
C LEU A 241 -4.63 -0.32 -7.03
N GLY A 242 -3.56 -0.49 -6.25
CA GLY A 242 -3.60 -0.52 -4.79
C GLY A 242 -4.11 0.81 -4.22
N TRP A 243 -3.54 1.92 -4.69
CA TRP A 243 -3.91 3.26 -4.22
C TRP A 243 -5.36 3.60 -4.56
N ARG A 244 -5.80 3.28 -5.78
CA ARG A 244 -7.19 3.42 -6.20
C ARG A 244 -8.14 2.58 -5.33
N ALA A 245 -7.73 1.39 -4.90
CA ALA A 245 -8.55 0.56 -4.03
C ALA A 245 -8.76 1.23 -2.65
N CYS A 246 -7.70 1.69 -2.01
CA CYS A 246 -7.77 2.41 -0.73
C CYS A 246 -8.54 3.74 -0.87
N ALA A 247 -8.30 4.49 -1.95
CA ALA A 247 -8.90 5.80 -2.17
C ALA A 247 -10.42 5.75 -2.39
N ARG A 248 -10.95 4.64 -2.95
CA ARG A 248 -12.40 4.44 -3.06
C ARG A 248 -13.09 4.36 -1.70
N ASP A 249 -12.48 3.64 -0.74
CA ASP A 249 -13.02 3.54 0.62
C ASP A 249 -12.89 4.87 1.36
N LEU A 250 -11.76 5.58 1.17
CA LEU A 250 -11.58 6.92 1.72
C LEU A 250 -12.65 7.89 1.21
N ARG A 251 -12.99 7.86 -0.08
CA ARG A 251 -14.04 8.70 -0.66
C ARG A 251 -15.39 8.50 0.05
N ILE A 252 -15.73 7.25 0.36
CA ILE A 252 -16.96 6.92 1.10
C ILE A 252 -16.92 7.54 2.49
N TYR A 253 -15.78 7.41 3.19
CA TYR A 253 -15.57 8.03 4.49
C TYR A 253 -15.70 9.56 4.46
N LEU A 254 -14.99 10.24 3.56
CA LEU A 254 -15.02 11.69 3.40
C LEU A 254 -16.42 12.20 3.03
N SER A 255 -17.15 11.47 2.18
CA SER A 255 -18.53 11.83 1.83
C SER A 255 -19.45 11.80 3.06
N ARG A 256 -19.32 10.77 3.91
CA ARG A 256 -20.07 10.67 5.17
C ARG A 256 -19.69 11.79 6.13
N LYS A 257 -18.40 12.08 6.30
CA LYS A 257 -17.89 13.16 7.17
C LYS A 257 -18.43 14.53 6.72
N ARG A 258 -18.36 14.84 5.43
CA ARG A 258 -18.87 16.10 4.86
C ARG A 258 -20.38 16.25 5.00
N ARG A 259 -21.13 15.14 4.83
CA ARG A 259 -22.59 15.13 5.01
C ARG A 259 -22.95 15.41 6.47
N ALA A 260 -22.28 14.76 7.42
CA ALA A 260 -22.47 15.00 8.85
C ALA A 260 -22.15 16.46 9.23
N ALA A 261 -20.99 16.99 8.79
CA ALA A 261 -20.60 18.37 9.06
C ALA A 261 -21.56 19.40 8.45
N SER A 262 -22.11 19.14 7.26
CA SER A 262 -23.08 20.04 6.63
C SER A 262 -24.45 19.97 7.31
N ALA A 263 -24.85 18.80 7.79
CA ALA A 263 -26.06 18.64 8.59
C ALA A 263 -25.93 19.38 9.93
N ALA A 264 -24.78 19.25 10.61
CA ALA A 264 -24.51 19.96 11.86
C ALA A 264 -24.53 21.48 11.69
N ARG A 265 -23.81 22.02 10.71
CA ARG A 265 -23.82 23.47 10.39
C ARG A 265 -25.21 23.98 10.06
N ARG A 266 -26.03 23.18 9.35
CA ARG A 266 -27.42 23.54 9.05
C ARG A 266 -28.27 23.62 10.32
N VAL A 267 -28.12 22.65 11.23
CA VAL A 267 -28.83 22.66 12.51
C VAL A 267 -28.41 23.88 13.33
N GLU A 268 -27.11 24.13 13.47
CA GLU A 268 -26.57 25.29 14.20
C GLU A 268 -27.09 26.62 13.64
N LEU A 269 -27.04 26.79 12.32
CA LEU A 269 -27.53 28.01 11.67
C LEU A 269 -29.04 28.21 11.89
N LEU A 270 -29.82 27.14 11.76
CA LEU A 270 -31.26 27.18 12.04
C LEU A 270 -31.53 27.52 13.51
N SER A 271 -30.78 26.97 14.47
CA SER A 271 -30.90 27.31 15.89
C SER A 271 -30.74 28.81 16.13
N ARG A 272 -29.73 29.44 15.52
CA ARG A 272 -29.49 30.89 15.62
C ARG A 272 -30.66 31.70 15.02
N TYR A 273 -31.15 31.31 13.85
CA TYR A 273 -32.29 31.99 13.22
C TYR A 273 -33.58 31.84 14.03
N TYR A 274 -33.90 30.63 14.51
CA TYR A 274 -35.09 30.40 15.30
C TYR A 274 -35.04 31.14 16.65
N ALA A 275 -33.87 31.22 17.29
CA ALA A 275 -33.68 32.01 18.50
C ALA A 275 -34.02 33.49 18.28
N LEU A 276 -33.51 34.10 17.20
CA LEU A 276 -33.81 35.48 16.83
C LEU A 276 -35.29 35.69 16.51
N ILE A 277 -35.91 34.76 15.78
CA ILE A 277 -37.34 34.83 15.44
C ILE A 277 -38.20 34.80 16.71
N ALA A 278 -37.86 33.96 17.69
CA ALA A 278 -38.63 33.92 18.93
C ALA A 278 -38.45 35.17 19.79
N GLU A 279 -37.25 35.77 19.81
CA GLU A 279 -37.01 37.04 20.51
C GLU A 279 -37.86 38.17 19.90
N VAL A 280 -37.89 38.28 18.57
CA VAL A 280 -38.74 39.27 17.87
C VAL A 280 -40.23 39.00 18.11
N LEU A 281 -40.66 37.72 18.09
CA LEU A 281 -42.06 37.37 18.35
C LEU A 281 -42.45 37.65 19.81
N GLU A 282 -41.56 37.40 20.76
CA GLU A 282 -41.76 37.72 22.19
C GLU A 282 -41.91 39.23 22.39
N GLU A 283 -41.08 40.05 21.72
CA GLU A 283 -41.21 41.52 21.76
C GLU A 283 -42.55 42.01 21.18
N LEU A 284 -43.00 41.40 20.07
CA LEU A 284 -44.23 41.82 19.38
C LEU A 284 -45.52 41.30 20.00
N THR A 285 -45.50 40.10 20.59
CA THR A 285 -46.71 39.38 21.03
C THR A 285 -46.76 39.12 22.53
N GLY A 286 -45.65 39.31 23.25
CA GLY A 286 -45.53 39.04 24.68
C GLY A 286 -45.36 37.56 25.05
N GLU A 287 -45.43 36.64 24.08
CA GLU A 287 -45.25 35.21 24.30
C GLU A 287 -44.10 34.66 23.45
N ARG A 288 -43.22 33.88 24.09
CA ARG A 288 -42.10 33.22 23.41
C ARG A 288 -42.54 31.87 22.84
N PRO A 289 -42.46 31.64 21.51
CA PRO A 289 -42.81 30.35 20.93
C PRO A 289 -41.81 29.24 21.34
N PRO A 290 -42.27 27.98 21.52
CA PRO A 290 -41.43 26.88 21.95
C PRO A 290 -40.55 26.34 20.81
N ILE A 291 -39.39 26.97 20.61
CA ILE A 291 -38.40 26.64 19.57
C ILE A 291 -37.80 25.24 19.74
N GLU A 292 -37.66 24.77 20.97
CA GLU A 292 -36.95 23.54 21.34
C GLU A 292 -37.54 22.30 20.64
N THR A 293 -38.87 22.25 20.52
CA THR A 293 -39.58 21.16 19.86
C THR A 293 -39.29 21.08 18.35
N VAL A 294 -39.14 22.23 17.70
CA VAL A 294 -38.84 22.36 16.27
C VAL A 294 -37.37 22.00 16.02
N LEU A 295 -36.46 22.50 16.86
CA LEU A 295 -35.03 22.18 16.77
C LEU A 295 -34.77 20.69 17.03
N ALA A 296 -35.44 20.09 18.02
CA ALA A 296 -35.35 18.66 18.28
C ALA A 296 -35.82 17.82 17.08
N ARG A 297 -36.88 18.24 16.37
CA ARG A 297 -37.37 17.56 15.17
C ARG A 297 -36.39 17.68 13.99
N VAL A 298 -35.78 18.85 13.81
CA VAL A 298 -34.79 19.09 12.75
C VAL A 298 -33.50 18.31 13.02
N ALA A 299 -33.02 18.31 14.26
CA ALA A 299 -31.83 17.57 14.69
C ALA A 299 -32.02 16.06 14.61
N ARG A 300 -33.18 15.53 15.02
CA ARG A 300 -33.52 14.10 14.89
C ARG A 300 -33.53 13.64 13.43
N LYS A 301 -34.03 14.47 12.51
CA LYS A 301 -34.00 14.18 11.06
C LYS A 301 -32.58 14.23 10.50
N ALA A 302 -31.71 15.07 11.07
CA ALA A 302 -30.32 15.23 10.67
C ALA A 302 -29.36 14.20 11.31
N LYS A 303 -29.80 13.44 12.33
CA LYS A 303 -28.95 12.57 13.17
C LYS A 303 -27.77 13.34 13.79
N VAL A 304 -28.04 14.55 14.27
CA VAL A 304 -27.08 15.42 14.95
C VAL A 304 -27.61 15.68 16.36
N GLU A 305 -26.75 15.66 17.36
CA GLU A 305 -27.11 16.08 18.72
C GLU A 305 -27.33 17.60 18.76
N VAL A 306 -28.40 18.06 19.41
CA VAL A 306 -28.68 19.48 19.57
C VAL A 306 -27.71 20.04 20.60
N PRO A 307 -26.90 21.06 20.30
CA PRO A 307 -26.22 21.79 21.35
C PRO A 307 -27.29 22.56 22.14
N VAL A 308 -27.58 22.09 23.36
CA VAL A 308 -28.43 22.82 24.29
C VAL A 308 -27.56 23.89 24.93
N GLU A 309 -27.66 25.13 24.45
CA GLU A 309 -27.15 26.28 25.21
C GLU A 309 -28.07 26.46 26.42
N VAL A 310 -27.66 25.89 27.56
CA VAL A 310 -28.20 26.27 28.87
C VAL A 310 -27.69 27.68 29.15
N ARG A 311 -28.50 28.70 28.86
CA ARG A 311 -28.30 30.00 29.48
C ARG A 311 -28.67 29.82 30.95
N GLU A 312 -27.67 29.72 31.83
CA GLU A 312 -27.86 29.98 33.25
C GLU A 312 -28.40 31.41 33.37
N SER A 313 -29.70 31.51 33.61
CA SER A 313 -30.34 32.70 34.14
C SER A 313 -29.62 33.06 35.45
N GLY A 314 -29.01 34.23 35.48
CA GLY A 314 -28.40 34.77 36.67
C GLY A 314 -29.43 34.85 37.79
N ASP A 315 -29.06 34.29 38.95
CA ASP A 315 -29.73 34.58 40.20
C ASP A 315 -28.84 35.57 40.95
N GLY A 316 -29.42 36.74 41.21
CA GLY A 316 -28.78 37.82 41.92
C GLY A 316 -28.55 37.48 43.39
N SER A 317 -27.50 38.08 43.94
CA SER A 317 -27.49 38.61 45.31
C SER A 317 -26.73 39.92 45.32
#